data_AF-X1QE52-F1
#
_entry.id   AF-X1QE52-F1
#
_cell.length_a   1.000
_cell.length_b   1.000
_cell.length_c   1.000
_cell.angle_alpha   90.00
_cell.angle_beta   90.00
_cell.angle_gamma   90.00
#
_symmetry.space_group_name_H-M   'P 1'
#
loop_
_entity.id
_entity.type
_entity.pdbx_description
1 polymer ?
#
loop_
_entity_poly.entity_id
_entity_poly.type
_entity_poly.pdbx_seq_one_letter_code
_entity_poly.pdbx_strand_id
1 'polypeptide(L)'
;ATDKETISLGDKTLEFIHAPWVHWPETMLTYLREDKILFPCDFFGSHLATTDLYVRDGGQVYEAAKRYYAEIMMPFRACSTTIQGRMFFVDKPSCRVIEIFIVVK
;
A
#
# COMPACT_ATOMS: atom_id res chain seq x y z
N ALA A 1 14.17 -3.58 9.89
CA ALA A 1 14.16 -2.12 10.03
C ALA A 1 13.42 -1.75 11.31
N THR A 2 13.71 -0.61 11.92
CA THR A 2 12.87 -0.01 12.96
C THR A 2 11.83 0.92 12.31
N ASP A 3 10.74 1.22 13.02
CA ASP A 3 9.73 2.14 12.50
C ASP A 3 10.36 3.52 12.18
N LYS A 4 10.09 4.02 10.97
CA LYS A 4 10.63 5.25 10.37
C LYS A 4 12.13 5.25 10.11
N GLU A 5 12.77 4.09 10.11
CA GLU A 5 14.14 3.97 9.63
C GLU A 5 14.21 4.41 8.16
N THR A 6 15.31 5.07 7.80
CA THR A 6 15.53 5.55 6.43
C THR A 6 16.82 4.98 5.85
N ILE A 7 16.75 4.51 4.60
CA ILE A 7 17.92 4.10 3.81
C ILE A 7 18.07 5.06 2.63
N SER A 8 19.27 5.64 2.49
CA SER A 8 19.63 6.44 1.32
C SER A 8 20.15 5.51 0.20
N LEU A 9 19.68 5.75 -1.01
CA LEU A 9 20.12 5.10 -2.24
C LEU A 9 21.03 6.03 -3.08
N GLY A 10 21.46 7.16 -2.51
CA GLY A 10 22.16 8.23 -3.21
C GLY A 10 21.24 9.44 -3.42
N ASP A 11 20.56 9.49 -4.56
CA ASP A 11 19.62 10.57 -4.92
C ASP A 11 18.21 10.38 -4.33
N LYS A 12 17.97 9.23 -3.71
CA LYS A 12 16.66 8.79 -3.21
C LYS A 12 16.73 8.30 -1.76
N THR A 13 15.62 8.43 -1.05
CA THR A 13 15.48 8.00 0.35
C THR A 13 14.26 7.12 0.50
N LEU A 14 14.48 5.88 0.94
CA LEU A 14 13.42 4.96 1.36
C LEU A 14 13.19 5.13 2.86
N GLU A 15 11.93 5.29 3.26
CA GLU A 15 11.46 5.31 4.64
C GLU A 15 10.58 4.09 4.90
N PHE A 16 10.85 3.36 5.97
CA PHE A 16 10.10 2.15 6.35
C PHE A 16 9.07 2.47 7.42
N ILE A 17 7.82 2.09 7.18
CA ILE A 17 6.69 2.36 8.08
C ILE A 17 6.14 1.03 8.55
N HIS A 18 6.19 0.77 9.85
CA HIS A 18 5.65 -0.47 10.40
C HIS A 18 4.12 -0.38 10.47
N ALA A 19 3.45 -1.38 9.91
CA ALA A 19 2.00 -1.46 9.82
C ALA A 19 1.51 -2.81 10.38
N PRO A 20 1.81 -3.14 11.65
CA PRO A 20 1.49 -4.45 12.21
C PRO A 20 -0.01 -4.69 12.22
N TRP A 21 -0.40 -5.92 11.91
CA TRP A 21 -1.79 -6.36 11.81
C TRP A 21 -2.59 -5.62 10.75
N VAL A 22 -1.94 -5.00 9.77
CA VAL A 22 -2.55 -4.85 8.45
C VAL A 22 -2.24 -6.17 7.76
N HIS A 23 -3.17 -7.11 7.75
CA HIS A 23 -3.09 -8.52 7.28
C HIS A 23 -2.08 -9.47 7.96
N TRP A 24 -0.84 -9.06 8.22
CA TRP A 24 0.17 -9.83 8.99
C TRP A 24 0.78 -8.98 10.12
N PRO A 25 1.29 -9.59 11.21
CA PRO A 25 1.95 -8.87 12.29
C PRO A 25 3.25 -8.17 11.85
N GLU A 26 3.94 -8.70 10.84
CA GLU A 26 5.22 -8.19 10.33
C GLU A 26 5.07 -7.17 9.20
N THR A 27 3.85 -6.81 8.81
CA THR A 27 3.60 -5.92 7.66
C THR A 27 4.33 -4.59 7.81
N MET A 28 5.00 -4.19 6.73
CA MET A 28 5.78 -2.96 6.63
C MET A 28 5.55 -2.33 5.25
N LEU A 29 5.39 -1.01 5.24
CA LEU A 29 5.23 -0.20 4.04
C LEU A 29 6.55 0.52 3.78
N THR A 30 6.85 0.80 2.51
CA THR A 30 8.03 1.57 2.13
C THR A 30 7.61 2.83 1.39
N TYR A 31 8.15 3.98 1.78
CA TYR A 31 7.87 5.26 1.18
C TYR A 31 9.13 5.85 0.56
N LEU A 32 9.07 6.18 -0.73
CA LEU A 32 10.11 6.90 -1.44
C LEU A 32 9.82 8.39 -1.37
N ARG A 33 10.64 9.13 -0.59
CA ARG A 33 10.35 10.50 -0.17
C ARG A 33 10.32 11.51 -1.31
N GLU A 34 11.31 11.46 -2.19
CA GLU A 34 11.54 12.46 -3.24
C GLU A 34 10.45 12.37 -4.30
N ASP A 35 10.11 11.15 -4.72
CA ASP A 35 9.12 10.89 -5.77
C ASP A 35 7.68 10.74 -5.23
N LYS A 36 7.53 10.80 -3.90
CA LYS A 36 6.28 10.62 -3.15
C LYS A 36 5.56 9.34 -3.56
N ILE A 37 6.29 8.24 -3.60
CA ILE A 37 5.77 6.92 -3.99
C ILE A 37 5.64 6.05 -2.75
N LEU A 38 4.44 5.51 -2.51
CA LEU A 38 4.19 4.52 -1.48
C LEU A 38 4.18 3.12 -2.11
N PHE A 39 4.96 2.22 -1.52
CA PHE A 39 4.93 0.78 -1.72
C PHE A 39 4.25 0.14 -0.50
N PRO A 40 2.93 -0.07 -0.54
CA PRO A 40 2.13 -0.48 0.61
C PRO A 40 2.09 -2.01 0.83
N CYS A 41 2.85 -2.79 0.06
CA CYS A 41 2.73 -4.25 0.02
C CYS A 41 1.28 -4.63 -0.39
N ASP A 42 0.63 -5.50 0.39
CA ASP A 42 -0.75 -5.93 0.22
C ASP A 42 -1.79 -4.85 0.58
N PHE A 43 -1.40 -3.83 1.35
CA PHE A 43 -2.31 -2.76 1.73
C PHE A 43 -2.69 -1.93 0.49
N PHE A 44 -3.98 -1.63 0.32
CA PHE A 44 -4.57 -1.10 -0.93
C PHE A 44 -4.49 -2.02 -2.16
N GLY A 45 -4.09 -3.28 -2.01
CA GLY A 45 -4.01 -4.24 -3.11
C GLY A 45 -5.36 -4.75 -3.62
N SER A 46 -5.29 -5.53 -4.71
CA SER A 46 -6.43 -6.26 -5.25
C SER A 46 -6.00 -7.56 -5.96
N HIS A 47 -6.93 -8.51 -6.06
CA HIS A 47 -6.76 -9.72 -6.86
C HIS A 47 -7.27 -9.49 -8.28
N LEU A 48 -6.42 -8.94 -9.14
CA LEU A 48 -6.77 -8.62 -10.53
C LEU A 48 -5.63 -8.96 -11.48
N ALA A 49 -5.86 -9.89 -12.40
CA ALA A 49 -4.90 -10.18 -13.46
C ALA A 49 -5.07 -9.22 -14.65
N THR A 50 -4.06 -8.40 -14.91
CA THR A 50 -4.03 -7.45 -16.04
C THR A 50 -2.62 -7.36 -16.62
N THR A 51 -2.52 -6.92 -17.88
CA THR A 51 -1.25 -6.58 -18.53
C THR A 51 -0.85 -5.11 -18.33
N ASP A 52 -1.77 -4.28 -17.87
CA ASP A 52 -1.51 -2.86 -17.62
C ASP A 52 -0.83 -2.67 -16.25
N LEU A 53 0.19 -1.82 -16.20
CA LEU A 53 0.89 -1.47 -14.95
C LEU A 53 0.17 -0.39 -14.13
N TYR A 54 -0.69 0.40 -14.78
CA TYR A 54 -1.44 1.50 -14.17
C TYR A 54 -2.93 1.27 -14.32
N VAL A 55 -3.71 1.79 -13.37
CA VAL A 55 -5.18 1.74 -13.42
C VAL A 55 -5.68 2.45 -14.68
N ARG A 56 -6.28 1.68 -15.60
CA ARG A 56 -6.97 2.21 -16.79
C ARG A 56 -8.48 2.20 -16.64
N ASP A 57 -9.01 1.12 -16.04
CA ASP A 57 -10.40 0.99 -15.66
C ASP A 57 -10.53 1.02 -14.14
N GLY A 58 -10.88 2.19 -13.61
CA GLY A 58 -11.08 2.36 -12.17
C GLY A 58 -12.27 1.56 -11.63
N GLY A 59 -13.28 1.25 -12.45
CA GLY A 59 -14.43 0.45 -12.03
C GLY A 59 -14.04 -1.00 -11.78
N GLN A 60 -13.27 -1.60 -12.69
CA GLN A 60 -12.78 -2.97 -12.55
C GLN A 60 -11.86 -3.12 -11.34
N VAL A 61 -10.90 -2.21 -11.18
CA VAL A 61 -9.97 -2.21 -10.03
C VAL A 61 -10.74 -2.04 -8.72
N TYR A 62 -11.72 -1.15 -8.68
CA TYR A 62 -12.51 -0.91 -7.48
C TYR A 62 -13.31 -2.14 -7.03
N GLU A 63 -13.93 -2.87 -7.96
CA GLU A 63 -14.66 -4.10 -7.62
C GLU A 63 -13.71 -5.21 -7.13
N ALA A 64 -12.53 -5.36 -7.75
CA ALA A 64 -11.53 -6.31 -7.28
C ALA A 64 -10.98 -5.93 -5.89
N ALA A 65 -10.70 -4.65 -5.65
CA ALA A 65 -10.22 -4.12 -4.39
C ALA A 65 -11.25 -4.27 -3.27
N LYS A 66 -12.55 -4.03 -3.55
CA LYS A 66 -13.64 -4.29 -2.59
C LYS A 66 -13.65 -5.74 -2.13
N ARG A 67 -13.57 -6.68 -3.07
CA ARG A 67 -13.55 -8.11 -2.77
C ARG A 67 -12.32 -8.49 -1.93
N TYR A 68 -11.14 -8.02 -2.35
CA TYR A 68 -9.90 -8.22 -1.61
C TYR A 68 -9.98 -7.68 -0.19
N TYR A 69 -10.52 -6.47 -0.03
CA TYR A 69 -10.72 -5.87 1.29
C TYR A 69 -11.66 -6.72 2.14
N ALA A 70 -12.78 -7.18 1.59
CA ALA A 70 -13.76 -7.97 2.32
C ALA A 70 -13.20 -9.33 2.78
N GLU A 71 -12.41 -9.99 1.93
CA GLU A 71 -11.88 -11.33 2.17
C GLU A 71 -10.64 -11.33 3.08
N ILE A 72 -9.77 -10.33 2.97
CA ILE A 72 -8.45 -10.32 3.65
C ILE A 72 -8.34 -9.21 4.70
N MET A 73 -8.72 -7.99 4.36
CA MET A 73 -8.42 -6.81 5.19
C MET A 73 -9.50 -6.50 6.23
N MET A 74 -10.74 -6.96 6.05
CA MET A 74 -11.88 -6.63 6.91
C MET A 74 -11.65 -6.95 8.40
N PRO A 75 -11.03 -8.09 8.79
CA PRO A 75 -10.73 -8.38 10.20
C PRO A 75 -9.77 -7.35 10.83
N PHE A 76 -8.95 -6.72 10.00
CA PHE A 76 -7.88 -5.80 10.40
C PHE A 76 -8.27 -4.32 10.33
N ARG A 77 -9.56 -4.01 10.08
CA ARG A 77 -10.05 -2.65 9.83
C ARG A 77 -9.56 -1.60 10.83
N ALA A 78 -9.50 -1.94 12.13
CA ALA A 78 -9.10 -0.98 13.17
C ALA A 78 -7.61 -0.60 13.06
N CYS A 79 -6.77 -1.60 12.81
CA CYS A 79 -5.34 -1.41 12.56
C CYS A 79 -5.13 -0.64 11.26
N SER A 80 -5.82 -1.02 10.18
CA SER A 80 -5.76 -0.33 8.88
C SER A 80 -6.14 1.16 8.98
N THR A 81 -7.23 1.50 9.67
CA THR A 81 -7.62 2.91 9.88
C THR A 81 -6.58 3.68 10.70
N THR A 82 -6.00 3.04 11.71
CA THR A 82 -4.95 3.66 12.54
C THR A 82 -3.68 3.95 11.71
N ILE A 83 -3.26 3.00 10.88
CA ILE A 83 -2.10 3.15 10.00
C ILE A 83 -2.37 4.22 8.95
N GLN A 84 -3.53 4.21 8.31
CA GLN A 84 -3.92 5.23 7.34
C GLN A 84 -3.87 6.64 7.95
N GLY A 85 -4.35 6.82 9.19
CA GLY A 85 -4.26 8.10 9.90
C GLY A 85 -2.83 8.56 10.23
N ARG A 86 -1.84 7.66 10.28
CA ARG A 86 -0.42 8.02 10.46
C ARG A 86 0.25 8.46 9.16
N MET A 87 -0.35 8.12 8.02
CA MET A 87 0.21 8.33 6.68
C MET A 87 -0.35 9.61 6.05
N PHE A 88 -0.14 10.76 6.70
CA PHE A 88 -0.66 12.08 6.28
C PHE A 88 -0.27 12.51 4.85
N PHE A 89 0.71 11.85 4.24
CA PHE A 89 1.15 12.11 2.87
C PHE A 89 0.28 11.39 1.82
N VAL A 90 -0.43 10.32 2.17
CA VAL A 90 -1.26 9.54 1.22
C VAL A 90 -2.42 10.37 0.66
N ASP A 91 -3.01 11.24 1.49
CA ASP A 91 -4.13 12.10 1.06
C ASP A 91 -3.69 13.30 0.20
N LYS A 92 -2.37 13.47 -0.03
CA LYS A 92 -1.88 14.54 -0.89
C LYS A 92 -2.03 14.13 -2.36
N PRO A 93 -2.55 14.99 -3.25
CA PRO A 93 -2.72 14.67 -4.67
C PRO A 93 -1.40 14.38 -5.40
N SER A 94 -0.26 14.71 -4.79
CA SER A 94 1.06 14.39 -5.31
C SER A 94 1.59 13.00 -4.93
N CYS A 95 0.90 12.26 -4.05
CA CYS A 95 1.32 10.94 -3.62
C CYS A 95 0.84 9.88 -4.61
N ARG A 96 1.75 8.99 -5.01
CA ARG A 96 1.46 7.86 -5.89
C ARG A 96 1.52 6.58 -5.07
N VAL A 97 0.42 5.83 -5.02
CA VAL A 97 0.37 4.51 -4.39
C VAL A 97 0.56 3.47 -5.48
N ILE A 98 1.55 2.59 -5.31
CA ILE A 98 1.73 1.44 -6.19
C ILE A 98 0.91 0.29 -5.61
N GLU A 99 -0.19 -0.06 -6.26
CA GLU A 99 -0.98 -1.23 -5.88
C GLU A 99 -0.31 -2.50 -6.39
N ILE A 100 -0.20 -3.51 -5.53
CA ILE A 100 0.20 -4.86 -5.96
C ILE A 100 -1.05 -5.58 -6.47
N PHE A 101 -1.03 -5.93 -7.74
CA PHE A 101 -2.00 -6.84 -8.35
C PHE A 101 -1.56 -8.28 -8.10
N ILE A 102 -2.17 -8.95 -7.13
CA ILE A 102 -1.89 -10.37 -6.90
C ILE A 102 -2.70 -11.18 -7.91
N VAL A 103 -1.99 -11.86 -8.83
CA VAL A 103 -2.60 -12.84 -9.73
C VAL A 103 -2.83 -14.12 -8.92
N VAL A 104 -4.06 -14.33 -8.46
CA VAL A 104 -4.47 -15.64 -7.91
C VAL A 104 -4.74 -16.55 -9.10
N LYS A 105 -3.90 -17.55 -9.29
CA LYS A 105 -4.05 -18.59 -10.32
C LYS A 105 -4.87 -19.75 -9.81
#